data_AF-A0A933KPT5-F1
#
_entry.id   AF-A0A933KPT5-F1
#
_cell.length_a   1.000
_cell.length_b   1.000
_cell.length_c   1.000
_cell.angle_alpha   90.00
_cell.angle_beta   90.00
_cell.angle_gamma   90.00
#
_symmetry.space_group_name_H-M   'P 1'
#
loop_
_entity.id
_entity.type
_entity.pdbx_description
1 polymer ?
#
loop_
_entity_poly.entity_id
_entity_poly.type
_entity_poly.pdbx_seq_one_letter_code
_entity_poly.pdbx_strand_id
1 'polypeptide(L)'
;MHVQPVLNGLRASLANQGALAGGDPAVDAAVGALIDALGPALQLAAFELAQQAATELGAQLPDRTVEVVVVDGDPALRITEVASGAPDTPDEDFDARITLRLPPSLKSLIENSATVDGDSVNAWVVDALAKRARRGSGRARQMTDSFDL
;
A
#
# COMPACT_ATOMS: atom_id res chain seq x y z
N MET A 1 6.96 2.68 -8.80
CA MET A 1 8.02 2.36 -9.77
C MET A 1 7.36 2.27 -11.13
N HIS A 2 7.87 2.93 -12.16
CA HIS A 2 7.31 2.81 -13.51
C HIS A 2 8.19 1.84 -14.29
N VAL A 3 7.74 0.61 -14.45
CA VAL A 3 8.53 -0.50 -15.03
C VAL A 3 8.57 -0.44 -16.56
N GLN A 4 7.49 0.00 -17.21
CA GLN A 4 7.43 0.04 -18.68
C GLN A 4 8.49 0.91 -19.35
N PRO A 5 8.80 2.13 -18.87
CA PRO A 5 9.87 2.92 -19.46
C PRO A 5 11.21 2.15 -19.50
N VAL A 6 11.50 1.35 -18.47
CA VAL A 6 12.73 0.55 -18.37
C VAL A 6 12.68 -0.63 -19.35
N LEU A 7 11.58 -1.37 -19.40
CA LEU A 7 11.41 -2.50 -20.33
C LEU A 7 11.43 -2.03 -21.79
N ASN A 8 10.80 -0.91 -22.09
CA ASN A 8 10.81 -0.31 -23.42
C ASN A 8 12.21 0.15 -23.83
N GLY A 9 12.97 0.76 -22.90
CA GLY A 9 14.36 1.10 -23.13
C GLY A 9 15.23 -0.13 -23.43
N LEU A 10 15.02 -1.24 -22.69
CA LEU A 10 15.75 -2.49 -22.90
C LEU A 10 15.43 -3.10 -24.27
N ARG A 11 14.14 -3.17 -24.65
CA ARG A 11 13.72 -3.66 -25.98
C ARG A 11 14.30 -2.82 -27.11
N ALA A 12 14.24 -1.49 -26.98
CA ALA A 12 14.82 -0.57 -27.96
C ALA A 12 16.34 -0.75 -28.07
N SER A 13 17.03 -0.95 -26.93
CA SER A 13 18.47 -1.23 -26.92
C SER A 13 18.80 -2.54 -27.62
N LEU A 14 18.06 -3.62 -27.35
CA LEU A 14 18.25 -4.92 -27.99
C LEU A 14 18.03 -4.84 -29.51
N ALA A 15 16.99 -4.14 -29.95
CA ALA A 15 16.72 -3.91 -31.37
C ALA A 15 17.85 -3.10 -32.04
N ASN A 16 18.33 -2.04 -31.40
CA ASN A 16 19.46 -1.23 -31.90
C ASN A 16 20.75 -2.04 -32.00
N GLN A 17 21.02 -2.95 -31.06
CA GLN A 17 22.19 -3.84 -31.11
C GLN A 17 22.07 -4.86 -32.25
N GLY A 18 20.86 -5.38 -32.51
CA GLY A 18 20.59 -6.25 -33.66
C GLY A 18 20.86 -5.56 -35.00
N ALA A 19 20.43 -4.30 -35.15
CA ALA A 19 20.65 -3.51 -36.37
C ALA A 19 22.14 -3.27 -36.68
N LEU A 20 23.02 -3.30 -35.66
CA LEU A 20 24.48 -3.18 -35.86
C LEU A 20 25.10 -4.43 -36.51
N ALA A 21 24.38 -5.55 -36.59
CA ALA A 21 24.86 -6.82 -37.16
C ALA A 21 24.87 -6.86 -38.70
N GLY A 22 24.66 -5.73 -39.37
CA GLY A 22 24.86 -5.60 -40.82
C GLY A 22 23.61 -5.77 -41.69
N GLY A 23 22.41 -5.79 -41.11
CA GLY A 23 21.14 -5.74 -41.84
C GLY A 23 20.74 -7.04 -42.54
N ASP A 24 21.17 -8.19 -42.01
CA ASP A 24 20.69 -9.49 -42.48
C ASP A 24 19.23 -9.70 -42.02
N PRO A 25 18.25 -9.85 -42.94
CA PRO A 25 16.85 -10.03 -42.59
C PRO A 25 16.58 -11.28 -41.74
N ALA A 26 17.43 -12.31 -41.84
CA ALA A 26 17.32 -13.49 -40.98
C ALA A 26 17.73 -13.18 -39.53
N VAL A 27 18.73 -12.32 -39.34
CA VAL A 27 19.17 -11.86 -38.02
C VAL A 27 18.12 -10.93 -37.42
N ASP A 28 17.57 -10.00 -38.19
CA ASP A 28 16.50 -9.11 -37.72
C ASP A 28 15.25 -9.89 -37.28
N ALA A 29 14.85 -10.90 -38.05
CA ALA A 29 13.74 -11.79 -37.68
C ALA A 29 14.02 -12.58 -36.39
N ALA A 30 15.25 -13.08 -36.22
CA ALA A 30 15.67 -13.79 -35.01
C ALA A 30 15.69 -12.88 -33.78
N VAL A 31 16.16 -11.64 -33.92
CA VAL A 31 16.16 -10.63 -32.84
C VAL A 31 14.73 -10.25 -32.45
N GLY A 32 13.85 -10.02 -33.42
CA GLY A 32 12.42 -9.75 -33.16
C GLY A 32 11.77 -10.89 -32.38
N ALA A 33 11.93 -12.14 -32.85
CA ALA A 33 11.40 -13.32 -32.17
C ALA A 33 11.96 -13.49 -30.75
N LEU A 34 13.24 -13.16 -30.52
CA LEU A 34 13.85 -13.19 -29.20
C LEU A 34 13.25 -12.12 -28.28
N ILE A 35 13.08 -10.89 -28.76
CA ILE A 35 12.49 -9.79 -27.98
C ILE A 35 11.06 -10.16 -27.56
N ASP A 36 10.28 -10.73 -28.48
CA ASP A 36 8.90 -11.17 -28.22
C ASP A 36 8.86 -12.31 -27.20
N ALA A 37 9.77 -13.28 -27.33
CA ALA A 37 9.89 -14.40 -26.39
C ALA A 37 10.35 -13.96 -24.99
N LEU A 38 11.20 -12.94 -24.90
CA LEU A 38 11.69 -12.39 -23.62
C LEU A 38 10.67 -11.50 -22.92
N GLY A 39 9.69 -10.96 -23.63
CA GLY A 39 8.68 -10.04 -23.08
C GLY A 39 8.01 -10.54 -21.80
N PRO A 40 7.41 -11.75 -21.79
CA PRO A 40 6.76 -12.31 -20.60
C PRO A 40 7.74 -12.56 -19.44
N ALA A 41 8.94 -13.07 -19.73
CA ALA A 41 9.95 -13.36 -18.71
C ALA A 41 10.46 -12.08 -18.03
N LEU A 42 10.66 -11.02 -18.81
CA LEU A 42 11.05 -9.70 -18.28
C LEU A 42 9.95 -9.06 -17.43
N GLN A 43 8.68 -9.23 -17.82
CA GLN A 43 7.55 -8.76 -17.01
C GLN A 43 7.49 -9.48 -15.66
N LEU A 44 7.66 -10.80 -15.66
CA LEU A 44 7.71 -11.59 -14.43
C LEU A 44 8.87 -11.16 -13.53
N ALA A 45 10.07 -11.01 -14.09
CA ALA A 45 11.24 -10.55 -13.34
C ALA A 45 11.02 -9.17 -12.70
N ALA A 46 10.30 -8.28 -13.38
CA ALA A 46 9.94 -6.98 -12.81
C ALA A 46 8.93 -7.08 -11.65
N PHE A 47 7.98 -8.02 -11.72
CA PHE A 47 7.07 -8.30 -10.60
C PHE A 47 7.82 -8.86 -9.39
N GLU A 48 8.71 -9.82 -9.60
CA GLU A 48 9.53 -10.40 -8.53
C GLU A 48 10.41 -9.33 -7.86
N LEU A 49 11.04 -8.47 -8.66
CA LEU A 49 11.84 -7.35 -8.15
C LEU A 49 10.97 -6.36 -7.35
N ALA A 50 9.76 -6.05 -7.81
CA ALA A 50 8.84 -5.20 -7.08
C ALA A 50 8.39 -5.82 -5.75
N GLN A 51 8.15 -7.14 -5.71
CA GLN A 51 7.80 -7.87 -4.48
C GLN A 51 8.96 -7.88 -3.48
N GLN A 52 10.19 -8.09 -3.95
CA GLN A 52 11.37 -8.01 -3.10
C GLN A 52 11.54 -6.59 -2.54
N ALA A 53 11.41 -5.56 -3.38
CA ALA A 53 11.49 -4.17 -2.95
C ALA A 53 10.39 -3.81 -1.94
N ALA A 54 9.16 -4.30 -2.13
CA ALA A 54 8.08 -4.09 -1.17
C ALA A 54 8.39 -4.69 0.21
N THR A 55 8.97 -5.90 0.23
CA THR A 55 9.38 -6.58 1.47
C THR A 55 10.47 -5.79 2.19
N GLU A 56 11.47 -5.31 1.46
CA GLU A 56 12.59 -4.55 2.02
C GLU A 56 12.12 -3.18 2.54
N LEU A 57 11.31 -2.44 1.78
CA LEU A 57 10.74 -1.17 2.23
C LEU A 57 9.80 -1.36 3.42
N GLY A 58 9.00 -2.43 3.43
CA GLY A 58 8.11 -2.76 4.55
C GLY A 58 8.89 -3.00 5.85
N ALA A 59 10.06 -3.67 5.77
CA ALA A 59 10.93 -3.85 6.93
C ALA A 59 11.54 -2.53 7.45
N GLN A 60 11.71 -1.52 6.58
CA GLN A 60 12.25 -0.21 6.94
C GLN A 60 11.17 0.79 7.40
N LEU A 61 9.89 0.52 7.11
CA LEU A 61 8.76 1.41 7.39
C LEU A 61 7.73 0.68 8.27
N PRO A 62 8.01 0.47 9.58
CA PRO A 62 7.15 -0.33 10.45
C PRO A 62 5.77 0.29 10.73
N ASP A 63 5.60 1.59 10.49
CA ASP A 63 4.32 2.32 10.59
C ASP A 63 3.55 2.38 9.27
N ARG A 64 4.07 1.77 8.19
CA ARG A 64 3.48 1.80 6.85
C ARG A 64 3.30 0.38 6.30
N THR A 65 2.22 0.17 5.56
CA THR A 65 2.02 -1.03 4.75
C THR A 65 2.51 -0.74 3.35
N VAL A 66 3.39 -1.59 2.83
CA VAL A 66 3.93 -1.49 1.47
C VAL A 66 3.39 -2.66 0.66
N GLU A 67 2.59 -2.36 -0.35
CA GLU A 67 1.97 -3.35 -1.23
C GLU A 67 2.44 -3.14 -2.66
N VAL A 68 2.60 -4.24 -3.41
CA VAL A 68 2.72 -4.17 -4.87
C VAL A 68 1.37 -4.39 -5.51
N VAL A 69 1.03 -3.48 -6.43
CA VAL A 69 -0.30 -3.29 -6.97
C VAL A 69 -0.17 -3.09 -8.47
N VAL A 70 -1.15 -3.57 -9.22
CA VAL A 70 -1.07 -3.51 -10.68
C VAL A 70 -1.83 -2.28 -11.17
N VAL A 71 -1.14 -1.42 -11.93
CA VAL A 71 -1.73 -0.24 -12.59
C VAL A 71 -1.40 -0.35 -14.07
N ASP A 72 -2.43 -0.36 -14.92
CA ASP A 72 -2.28 -0.49 -16.38
C ASP A 72 -1.42 -1.70 -16.83
N GLY A 73 -1.42 -2.79 -16.04
CA GLY A 73 -0.64 -4.01 -16.31
C GLY A 73 0.76 -4.03 -15.71
N ASP A 74 1.16 -2.96 -15.01
CA ASP A 74 2.50 -2.82 -14.44
C ASP A 74 2.51 -2.87 -12.90
N PRO A 75 3.54 -3.48 -12.30
CA PRO A 75 3.70 -3.47 -10.86
C PRO A 75 4.13 -2.07 -10.39
N ALA A 76 3.34 -1.51 -9.47
CA ALA A 76 3.61 -0.28 -8.75
C ALA A 76 3.67 -0.58 -7.24
N LEU A 77 4.42 0.24 -6.50
CA LEU A 77 4.44 0.18 -5.04
C LEU A 77 3.46 1.20 -4.48
N ARG A 78 2.55 0.76 -3.62
CA ARG A 78 1.65 1.60 -2.84
C ARG A 78 2.07 1.54 -1.38
N ILE A 79 2.26 2.71 -0.79
CA ILE A 79 2.61 2.85 0.62
C ILE A 79 1.41 3.50 1.30
N THR A 80 0.84 2.81 2.27
CA THR A 80 -0.30 3.28 3.06
C THR A 80 0.14 3.39 4.52
N GLU A 81 -0.43 4.33 5.28
CA GLU A 81 -0.26 4.28 6.73
C GLU A 81 -0.86 2.99 7.26
N VAL A 82 -0.10 2.27 8.10
CA VAL A 82 -0.73 1.32 9.00
C VAL A 82 -1.56 2.22 9.90
N ALA A 83 -2.86 2.32 9.62
CA ALA A 83 -3.81 2.83 10.60
C ALA A 83 -3.59 1.91 11.79
N SER A 84 -2.84 2.37 12.81
CA SER A 84 -2.34 1.52 13.89
C SER A 84 -3.47 0.63 14.29
N GLY A 85 -3.39 -0.65 13.90
CA GLY A 85 -4.48 -1.58 14.10
C GLY A 85 -4.83 -1.49 15.57
N ALA A 86 -6.11 -1.67 15.91
CA ALA A 86 -6.34 -2.25 17.20
C ALA A 86 -5.41 -3.47 17.27
N PRO A 87 -4.78 -3.80 18.40
CA PRO A 87 -4.50 -5.22 18.59
C PRO A 87 -5.81 -5.93 18.22
N ASP A 88 -5.76 -6.92 17.32
CA ASP A 88 -6.86 -7.87 17.15
C ASP A 88 -7.14 -8.39 18.54
N THR A 89 -8.09 -7.72 19.19
CA THR A 89 -8.53 -8.02 20.53
C THR A 89 -9.52 -9.12 20.23
N PRO A 90 -9.17 -10.38 20.54
CA PRO A 90 -9.94 -11.53 20.10
C PRO A 90 -11.37 -11.32 20.54
N ASP A 91 -12.30 -11.22 19.58
CA ASP A 91 -13.74 -11.04 19.79
C ASP A 91 -14.07 -10.43 21.16
N GLU A 92 -13.67 -9.17 21.39
CA GLU A 92 -14.24 -8.46 22.52
C GLU A 92 -15.73 -8.34 22.22
N ASP A 93 -16.53 -9.17 22.91
CA ASP A 93 -17.97 -9.04 22.91
C ASP A 93 -18.30 -7.57 23.16
N PHE A 94 -19.13 -6.97 22.29
CA PHE A 94 -19.58 -5.58 22.41
C PHE A 94 -20.53 -5.42 23.62
N ASP A 95 -20.06 -5.74 24.83
CA ASP A 95 -20.79 -5.79 26.08
C ASP A 95 -20.91 -4.40 26.73
N ALA A 96 -19.91 -3.55 26.50
CA ALA A 96 -19.84 -2.17 26.96
C ALA A 96 -20.82 -1.27 26.19
N ARG A 97 -21.70 -0.59 26.93
CA ARG A 97 -22.70 0.33 26.39
C ARG A 97 -22.46 1.77 26.86
N ILE A 98 -22.47 2.71 25.93
CA ILE A 98 -22.40 4.15 26.21
C ILE A 98 -23.62 4.83 25.59
N THR A 99 -24.34 5.63 26.39
CA THR A 99 -25.45 6.47 25.89
C THR A 99 -25.01 7.93 25.83
N LEU A 100 -25.06 8.54 24.64
CA LEU A 100 -24.62 9.91 24.39
C LEU A 100 -25.82 10.82 24.08
N ARG A 101 -25.83 12.04 24.65
CA ARG A 101 -26.74 13.11 24.24
C ARG A 101 -26.00 14.07 23.32
N LEU A 102 -26.39 14.09 22.06
CA LEU A 102 -25.72 14.88 21.02
C LEU A 102 -26.57 16.10 20.63
N PRO A 103 -25.96 17.25 20.35
CA PRO A 103 -26.63 18.33 19.63
C PRO A 103 -27.13 17.84 18.25
N PRO A 104 -28.28 18.35 17.76
CA PRO A 104 -28.86 17.89 16.49
C PRO A 104 -27.94 18.07 15.28
N SER A 105 -27.16 19.15 15.26
CA SER A 105 -26.17 19.43 14.22
C SER A 105 -25.05 18.39 14.18
N LEU A 106 -24.58 17.95 15.35
CA LEU A 106 -23.51 16.95 15.44
C LEU A 106 -24.01 15.56 15.01
N LYS A 107 -25.23 15.18 15.41
CA LYS A 107 -25.86 13.94 14.95
C LYS A 107 -25.92 13.88 13.42
N SER A 108 -26.38 14.96 12.79
CA SER A 108 -26.50 15.04 11.32
C SER A 108 -25.15 14.92 10.61
N LEU A 109 -24.11 15.54 11.18
CA LEU A 109 -22.75 15.45 10.62
C LEU A 109 -22.22 14.02 10.67
N ILE A 110 -22.41 13.33 11.79
CA ILE A 110 -21.99 11.93 11.97
C ILE A 110 -22.70 11.02 10.96
N GLU A 111 -24.02 11.17 10.80
CA GLU A 111 -24.82 10.36 9.85
C GLU A 111 -24.34 10.56 8.41
N ASN A 112 -24.04 11.80 8.02
CA ASN A 112 -23.53 12.10 6.68
C ASN A 112 -22.12 11.51 6.47
N SER A 113 -21.22 11.66 7.44
CA SER A 113 -19.86 11.09 7.35
C SER A 113 -19.88 9.57 7.25
N ALA A 114 -20.68 8.90 8.09
CA ALA A 114 -20.85 7.44 8.00
C ALA A 114 -21.38 7.00 6.63
N THR A 115 -22.34 7.75 6.06
CA THR A 115 -22.89 7.47 4.73
C THR A 115 -21.85 7.62 3.62
N VAL A 116 -21.01 8.66 3.68
CA VAL A 116 -19.94 8.88 2.69
C VAL A 116 -18.89 7.78 2.77
N ASP A 117 -18.57 7.32 3.98
CA ASP A 117 -17.58 6.26 4.22
C ASP A 117 -18.16 4.85 3.96
N GLY A 118 -19.47 4.73 3.72
CA GLY A 118 -20.16 3.46 3.47
C GLY A 118 -20.36 2.60 4.73
N ASP A 119 -20.18 3.18 5.91
CA ASP A 119 -20.21 2.51 7.20
C ASP A 119 -21.53 2.74 7.95
N SER A 120 -21.82 1.84 8.91
CA SER A 120 -22.86 2.13 9.89
C SER A 120 -22.42 3.28 10.81
N VAL A 121 -23.37 4.09 11.27
CA VAL A 121 -23.11 5.17 12.24
C VAL A 121 -22.36 4.66 13.47
N ASN A 122 -22.71 3.46 13.96
CA ASN A 122 -22.04 2.86 15.11
C ASN A 122 -20.58 2.53 14.81
N ALA A 123 -20.30 1.88 13.68
CA ALA A 123 -18.94 1.53 13.28
C ALA A 123 -18.07 2.79 13.12
N TRP A 124 -18.62 3.80 12.45
CA TRP A 124 -17.95 5.08 12.23
C TRP A 124 -17.61 5.80 13.54
N VAL A 125 -18.56 5.84 14.50
CA VAL A 125 -18.34 6.46 15.81
C VAL A 125 -17.29 5.68 16.63
N VAL A 126 -17.36 4.36 16.63
CA VAL A 126 -16.39 3.51 17.35
C VAL A 126 -14.98 3.73 16.81
N ASP A 127 -14.80 3.74 15.49
CA ASP A 127 -13.50 3.99 14.86
C ASP A 127 -12.97 5.41 15.16
N ALA A 128 -13.83 6.44 15.07
CA ALA A 128 -13.45 7.82 15.42
C ALA A 128 -12.99 7.95 16.89
N LEU A 129 -13.69 7.30 17.81
CA LEU A 129 -13.32 7.27 19.23
C LEU A 129 -12.02 6.49 19.46
N ALA A 130 -11.86 5.32 18.83
CA ALA A 130 -10.65 4.50 18.91
C ALA A 130 -9.41 5.27 18.44
N LYS A 131 -9.50 5.94 17.27
CA LYS A 131 -8.44 6.80 16.72
C LYS A 131 -8.06 7.93 17.68
N ARG A 132 -9.02 8.55 18.36
CA ARG A 132 -8.74 9.62 19.34
C ARG A 132 -8.15 9.08 20.65
N ALA A 133 -8.67 7.97 21.16
CA ALA A 133 -8.19 7.34 22.38
C ALA A 133 -6.73 6.86 22.25
N ARG A 134 -6.36 6.24 21.12
CA ARG A 134 -4.99 5.80 20.84
C ARG A 134 -3.96 6.94 20.83
N ARG A 135 -4.34 8.12 20.32
CA ARG A 135 -3.47 9.31 20.36
C ARG A 135 -3.23 9.83 21.77
N GLY A 136 -4.18 9.61 22.70
CA GLY A 136 -4.06 10.02 24.09
C GLY A 136 -3.17 9.08 24.93
N SER A 137 -3.24 7.76 24.69
CA SER A 137 -2.50 6.77 25.47
C SER A 137 -0.99 6.79 25.24
N GLY A 138 -0.52 7.23 24.07
CA GLY A 138 0.91 7.38 23.78
C GLY A 138 1.61 8.47 24.60
N ARG A 139 0.87 9.46 25.13
CA ARG A 139 1.42 10.63 25.85
C ARG A 139 1.50 10.44 27.37
N ALA A 140 0.74 9.51 27.94
CA ALA A 140 0.68 9.26 29.38
C ALA A 140 1.82 8.37 29.92
N ARG A 141 2.62 7.74 29.04
CA ARG A 141 3.70 6.82 29.42
C ARG A 141 5.03 7.49 29.81
N GLN A 142 5.11 8.82 29.78
CA GLN A 142 6.28 9.60 30.22
C GLN A 142 5.92 10.45 31.45
N MET A 143 5.55 9.80 32.54
CA MET A 143 5.63 10.42 33.87
C MET A 143 6.11 9.34 34.82
N THR A 144 7.40 9.01 34.71
CA THR A 144 8.10 8.34 35.81
C THR A 144 8.28 9.38 36.90
N ASP A 145 7.37 9.40 37.86
CA ASP A 145 7.63 9.98 39.17
C ASP A 145 8.84 9.25 39.75
N SER A 146 9.99 9.93 39.77
CA SER A 146 11.11 9.56 40.64
C SER A 146 10.72 9.96 42.06
N PHE A 147 10.16 9.03 42.83
CA PHE A 147 10.07 9.15 44.27
C PHE A 147 11.41 8.75 44.88
N ASP A 148 12.18 9.74 45.35
CA ASP A 148 13.29 9.53 46.27
C ASP A 148 12.76 9.34 47.70
N LEU A 149 13.28 8.32 48.39
CA LEU A 149 13.15 8.07 49.83
C LEU A 149 14.54 8.08 50.46
#